data_AF-A0A2U1DP28-F1
#
_entry.id   AF-A0A2U1DP28-F1
#
_cell.length_a   1.000
_cell.length_b   1.000
_cell.length_c   1.000
_cell.angle_alpha   90.00
_cell.angle_beta   90.00
_cell.angle_gamma   90.00
#
_symmetry.space_group_name_H-M   'P 1'
#
loop_
_entity.id
_entity.type
_entity.pdbx_description
1 polymer ?
#
loop_
_entity_poly.entity_id
_entity_poly.type
_entity_poly.pdbx_seq_one_letter_code
_entity_poly.pdbx_strand_id
1 'polypeptide(L)'
;MSLSPRARADFLLLGPATEQRCLEAFATAEGVLLYARYPNIVSKATWVFRELPALMDKGLPPELVAVQVCRFLDGGYAALEVPETISIDGLIPD
;
A
#
# COMPACT_ATOMS: atom_id res chain seq x y z
N MET A 1 -3.56 -22.80 -10.33
CA MET A 1 -3.60 -21.43 -9.78
C MET A 1 -4.30 -21.50 -8.42
N SER A 2 -3.53 -21.49 -7.33
CA SER A 2 -4.11 -21.35 -6.00
C SER A 2 -4.70 -19.94 -5.93
N LEU A 3 -6.02 -19.82 -5.83
CA LEU A 3 -6.68 -18.55 -5.54
C LEU A 3 -6.16 -18.13 -4.17
N SER A 4 -5.19 -17.21 -4.14
CA SER A 4 -4.66 -16.73 -2.87
C SER A 4 -5.83 -16.16 -2.06
N PRO A 5 -5.93 -16.45 -0.75
CA PRO A 5 -6.97 -15.91 0.12
C PRO A 5 -7.11 -14.38 0.06
N ARG A 6 -6.07 -13.69 -0.46
CA ARG A 6 -5.98 -12.26 -0.76
C ARG A 6 -7.07 -11.77 -1.73
N ALA A 7 -7.70 -12.66 -2.52
CA ALA A 7 -8.68 -12.31 -3.54
C ALA A 7 -10.11 -12.08 -3.01
N ARG A 8 -10.32 -12.04 -1.69
CA ARG A 8 -11.64 -11.98 -1.07
C ARG A 8 -11.82 -10.73 -0.22
N ALA A 9 -12.84 -9.94 -0.51
CA ALA A 9 -13.15 -8.73 0.26
C ALA A 9 -13.43 -9.02 1.74
N ASP A 10 -13.85 -10.23 2.12
CA ASP A 10 -14.10 -10.66 3.50
C ASP A 10 -12.85 -11.19 4.23
N PHE A 11 -11.66 -11.09 3.63
CA PHE A 11 -10.42 -11.70 4.15
C PHE A 11 -10.07 -11.32 5.59
N LEU A 12 -10.36 -10.08 6.02
CA LEU A 12 -10.13 -9.61 7.39
C LEU A 12 -11.15 -10.15 8.42
N LEU A 13 -12.27 -10.71 7.99
CA LEU A 13 -13.25 -11.36 8.87
C LEU A 13 -12.83 -12.80 9.23
N LEU A 14 -11.87 -13.37 8.51
CA LEU A 14 -11.42 -14.76 8.66
C LEU A 14 -10.27 -14.92 9.69
N GLY A 15 -9.96 -13.89 10.47
CA GLY A 15 -8.92 -13.97 11.49
C GLY A 15 -8.48 -12.60 12.03
N PRO A 16 -7.40 -12.55 12.84
CA PRO A 16 -6.91 -11.30 13.39
C PRO A 16 -6.38 -10.39 12.27
N ALA A 17 -6.76 -9.11 12.33
CA ALA A 17 -6.27 -8.06 11.42
C ALA A 17 -4.82 -7.66 11.78
N THR A 18 -3.87 -8.54 11.48
CA THR A 18 -2.43 -8.23 11.56
C THR A 18 -2.05 -7.23 10.47
N GLU A 19 -0.90 -6.58 10.61
CA GLU A 19 -0.38 -5.60 9.66
C GLU A 19 -0.25 -6.19 8.25
N GLN A 20 0.29 -7.42 8.16
CA GLN A 20 0.39 -8.18 6.91
C GLN A 20 -0.98 -8.41 6.28
N ARG A 21 -1.97 -8.87 7.06
CA ARG A 21 -3.30 -9.16 6.54
C ARG A 21 -4.06 -7.90 6.16
N CYS A 22 -3.84 -6.80 6.88
CA CYS A 22 -4.36 -5.49 6.49
C CYS A 22 -3.80 -5.08 5.13
N LEU A 23 -2.52 -5.28 4.85
CA LEU A 23 -1.95 -5.00 3.53
C LEU A 23 -2.52 -5.92 2.44
N GLU A 24 -2.62 -7.22 2.72
CA GLU A 24 -3.23 -8.19 1.79
C GLU A 24 -4.68 -7.84 1.44
N ALA A 25 -5.41 -7.16 2.32
CA ALA A 25 -6.76 -6.69 2.06
C ALA A 25 -6.82 -5.61 0.95
N PHE A 26 -5.71 -4.93 0.65
CA PHE A 26 -5.60 -3.98 -0.47
C PHE A 26 -5.14 -4.64 -1.78
N ALA A 27 -4.98 -5.97 -1.82
CA ALA A 27 -4.56 -6.70 -3.02
C ALA A 27 -5.65 -6.84 -4.10
N THR A 28 -6.87 -6.34 -3.86
CA THR A 28 -7.96 -6.27 -4.85
C THR A 28 -8.58 -4.87 -4.90
N ALA A 29 -9.16 -4.52 -6.04
CA ALA A 29 -9.82 -3.22 -6.21
C ALA A 29 -11.01 -3.03 -5.24
N GLU A 30 -11.82 -4.08 -5.00
CA GLU A 30 -12.89 -4.00 -4.00
C GLU A 30 -12.34 -3.81 -2.60
N GLY A 31 -11.22 -4.47 -2.28
CA GLY A 31 -10.52 -4.32 -1.02
C GLY A 31 -10.04 -2.88 -0.80
N VAL A 32 -9.43 -2.26 -1.82
CA VAL A 32 -9.02 -0.84 -1.76
C VAL A 32 -10.23 0.06 -1.50
N LEU A 33 -11.31 -0.07 -2.26
CA LEU A 33 -12.52 0.73 -2.10
C LEU A 33 -13.17 0.54 -0.72
N LEU A 34 -13.22 -0.70 -0.24
CA LEU A 34 -13.86 -1.04 1.02
C LEU A 34 -13.03 -0.60 2.23
N TYR A 35 -11.70 -0.77 2.17
CA TYR A 35 -10.81 -0.63 3.31
C TYR A 35 -10.14 0.74 3.43
N ALA A 36 -10.03 1.51 2.35
CA ALA A 36 -9.47 2.87 2.38
C ALA A 36 -10.24 3.82 3.33
N ARG A 37 -11.54 3.57 3.56
CA ARG A 37 -12.37 4.36 4.49
C ARG A 37 -12.11 4.06 5.98
N TYR A 38 -11.32 3.04 6.30
CA TYR A 38 -11.04 2.63 7.68
C TYR A 38 -9.59 2.99 8.05
N PRO A 39 -9.36 4.13 8.73
CA PRO A 39 -8.01 4.63 8.99
C PRO A 39 -7.17 3.65 9.81
N ASN A 40 -7.76 2.89 10.72
CA ASN A 40 -7.06 1.87 11.50
C ASN A 40 -6.49 0.72 10.63
N ILE A 41 -7.19 0.35 9.55
CA ILE A 41 -6.74 -0.70 8.62
C ILE A 41 -5.63 -0.15 7.73
N VAL A 42 -5.82 1.07 7.20
CA VAL A 42 -4.80 1.78 6.43
C VAL A 42 -3.51 1.96 7.23
N SER A 43 -3.60 2.42 8.49
CA SER A 43 -2.42 2.59 9.35
C SER A 43 -1.67 1.28 9.56
N LYS A 44 -2.39 0.16 9.78
CA LYS A 44 -1.78 -1.17 9.92
C LYS A 44 -1.08 -1.63 8.64
N ALA A 45 -1.73 -1.49 7.48
CA ALA A 45 -1.12 -1.83 6.19
C ALA A 45 0.12 -0.96 5.90
N THR A 46 0.09 0.32 6.32
CA THR A 46 1.20 1.27 6.16
C THR A 46 2.45 0.86 6.93
N TRP A 47 2.32 0.11 8.03
CA TRP A 47 3.48 -0.42 8.76
C TRP A 47 4.31 -1.39 7.91
N VAL A 48 3.66 -2.14 7.02
CA VAL A 48 4.30 -3.09 6.11
C VAL A 48 4.67 -2.40 4.80
N PHE A 49 3.76 -1.60 4.24
CA PHE A 49 3.96 -0.91 2.97
C PHE A 49 3.72 0.60 3.11
N ARG A 50 4.81 1.33 3.36
CA ARG A 50 4.81 2.76 3.71
C ARG A 50 4.24 3.67 2.62
N GLU A 51 4.32 3.26 1.35
CA GLU A 51 3.85 4.06 0.21
C GLU A 51 2.35 3.92 -0.05
N LEU A 52 1.65 3.01 0.64
CA LEU A 52 0.22 2.78 0.45
C LEU A 52 -0.64 4.07 0.56
N PRO A 53 -0.46 4.94 1.57
CA PRO A 53 -1.20 6.22 1.65
C PRO A 53 -0.92 7.12 0.45
N ALA A 54 0.34 7.23 0.03
CA ALA A 54 0.71 8.06 -1.10
C ALA A 54 0.11 7.55 -2.43
N LEU A 55 -0.06 6.24 -2.60
CA LEU A 55 -0.75 5.68 -3.76
C LEU A 55 -2.24 6.06 -3.78
N MET A 56 -2.89 6.07 -2.61
CA MET A 56 -4.29 6.47 -2.48
C MET A 56 -4.48 7.99 -2.64
N ASP A 57 -3.59 8.80 -2.05
CA ASP A 57 -3.63 10.26 -2.12
C ASP A 57 -3.35 10.80 -3.53
N LYS A 58 -2.57 10.08 -4.34
CA LYS A 58 -2.37 10.40 -5.77
C LYS A 58 -3.63 10.23 -6.61
N GLY A 59 -4.74 9.77 -6.02
CA GLY A 59 -6.00 9.54 -6.72
C GLY A 59 -5.90 8.41 -7.74
N LEU A 60 -4.98 7.46 -7.52
CA LEU A 60 -4.85 6.31 -8.40
C LEU A 60 -6.15 5.48 -8.36
N PRO A 61 -6.60 4.94 -9.51
CA PRO A 61 -7.72 4.02 -9.52
C PRO A 61 -7.41 2.79 -8.66
N PRO A 62 -8.43 2.21 -8.00
CA PRO A 62 -8.24 1.13 -7.02
C PRO A 62 -7.55 -0.10 -7.61
N GLU A 63 -7.74 -0.37 -8.90
CA GLU A 63 -7.06 -1.45 -9.64
C GLU A 63 -5.55 -1.23 -9.67
N LEU A 64 -5.08 0.01 -9.87
CA LEU A 64 -3.66 0.32 -9.89
C LEU A 64 -3.05 0.25 -8.49
N VAL A 65 -3.76 0.71 -7.46
CA VAL A 65 -3.32 0.54 -6.06
C VAL A 65 -3.17 -0.96 -5.75
N ALA A 66 -4.16 -1.78 -6.11
CA ALA A 66 -4.13 -3.22 -5.90
C ALA A 66 -2.96 -3.90 -6.62
N VAL A 67 -2.68 -3.51 -7.87
CA VAL A 67 -1.51 -4.02 -8.63
C VAL A 67 -0.20 -3.72 -7.91
N GLN A 68 -0.03 -2.50 -7.37
CA GLN A 68 1.19 -2.13 -6.64
C GLN A 68 1.32 -2.92 -5.34
N VAL A 69 0.23 -3.09 -4.60
CA VAL A 69 0.20 -3.92 -3.39
C VAL A 69 0.55 -5.37 -3.70
N CYS A 70 -0.01 -5.95 -4.77
CA CYS A 70 0.35 -7.30 -5.22
C CYS A 70 1.83 -7.42 -5.56
N ARG A 71 2.39 -6.47 -6.33
CA ARG A 71 3.83 -6.44 -6.64
C ARG A 71 4.70 -6.39 -5.39
N PHE A 72 4.28 -5.63 -4.37
CA PHE A 72 4.98 -5.56 -3.09
C PHE A 72 4.94 -6.88 -2.35
N LEU A 73 3.76 -7.49 -2.24
CA LEU A 73 3.58 -8.79 -1.58
C LEU A 73 4.33 -9.92 -2.28
N ASP A 74 4.51 -9.82 -3.59
CA ASP A 74 5.27 -10.80 -4.39
C ASP A 74 6.79 -10.49 -4.40
N GLY A 75 7.25 -9.46 -3.68
CA GLY A 75 8.66 -9.09 -3.55
C GLY A 75 9.25 -8.34 -4.75
N GLY A 76 8.41 -7.93 -5.71
CA GLY A 76 8.79 -7.23 -6.94
C GLY A 76 8.61 -5.72 -6.88
N TYR A 77 8.30 -5.15 -5.72
CA TYR A 77 8.12 -3.71 -5.58
C TYR A 77 9.45 -3.01 -5.41
N ALA A 78 9.89 -2.34 -6.48
CA ALA A 78 10.83 -1.25 -6.36
C ALA A 78 10.03 -0.03 -5.88
N ALA A 79 10.33 0.46 -4.68
CA ALA A 79 9.88 1.77 -4.26
C ALA A 79 10.09 2.74 -5.40
N LEU A 80 9.07 3.54 -5.73
CA LEU A 80 9.30 4.73 -6.52
C LEU A 80 10.27 5.54 -5.67
N GLU A 81 11.56 5.48 -6.00
CA GLU A 81 12.58 6.33 -5.42
C GLU A 81 12.06 7.75 -5.58
N VAL A 82 11.48 8.29 -4.50
CA VAL A 82 11.31 9.72 -4.37
C VAL A 82 12.75 10.20 -4.37
N PRO A 83 13.22 10.94 -5.39
CA PRO A 83 14.57 11.47 -5.32
C PRO A 83 14.61 12.27 -4.01
N GLU A 84 15.45 11.82 -3.08
CA GLU A 84 15.78 12.59 -1.89
C GLU A 84 16.06 14.00 -2.38
N THR A 85 15.22 14.93 -1.93
CA THR A 85 15.36 16.34 -2.23
C THR A 85 16.81 16.71 -1.99
N ILE A 86 17.50 17.06 -3.08
CA ILE A 86 18.86 17.55 -3.08
C ILE A 86 18.93 18.61 -2.00
N SER A 87 19.53 18.27 -0.86
CA SER A 87 19.96 19.26 0.12
C SER A 87 21.13 19.98 -0.51
N ILE A 88 20.84 21.01 -1.30
CA ILE A 88 21.80 22.07 -1.58
C ILE A 88 21.94 22.87 -0.29
N ASP A 89 22.73 22.29 0.63
CA ASP A 89 23.29 23.01 1.75
C ASP A 89 24.13 24.17 1.20
N GLY A 90 23.89 25.35 1.76
CA GLY A 90 24.15 26.63 1.11
C GLY A 90 25.61 26.87 0.79
N LEU A 91 25.90 27.08 -0.49
CA LEU A 91 27.09 27.81 -0.91
C LEU A 91 26.74 29.31 -0.94
N ILE A 92 26.84 29.93 0.23
CA ILE A 92 26.88 31.39 0.38
C ILE A 92 28.11 31.90 -0.39
N PRO A 93 27.98 32.87 -1.32
CA PRO A 93 29.15 33.54 -1.88
C PRO A 93 29.66 34.60 -0.89
N ASP A 94 30.97 34.58 -0.63
CA ASP A 94 31.75 35.76 -0.21
C ASP A 94 32.78 36.04 -1.30
#